data_AF-A0A2S8DRU8-F1
#
_entry.id   AF-A0A2S8DRU8-F1
#
_cell.length_a   1.000
_cell.length_b   1.000
_cell.length_c   1.000
_cell.angle_alpha   90.00
_cell.angle_beta   90.00
_cell.angle_gamma   90.00
#
_symmetry.space_group_name_H-M   'P 1'
#
loop_
_entity.id
_entity.type
_entity.pdbx_description
1 polymer ?
#
loop_
_entity_poly.entity_id
_entity_poly.type
_entity_poly.pdbx_seq_one_letter_code
_entity_poly.pdbx_strand_id
1 'polypeptide(L)'
;MTLAYRSLRIIHLYHCDYRGLPLTLISPDGATEWCAEYDEWGNLLNEENPQHLQQLIRLPGQQYDEEYGLYYNRHRYYDPLQGRYITQDPIGLEGGWNQYVYASIHPTYSIDPLGNAANLLI
;
A
#
# COMPACT_ATOMS: atom_id res chain seq x y z
N MET A 1 1.93 -14.17 44.68
CA MET A 1 2.93 -14.10 43.59
C MET A 1 2.14 -13.93 42.29
N THR A 2 1.95 -12.69 41.86
CA THR A 2 1.08 -12.35 40.72
C THR A 2 1.96 -12.22 39.48
N LEU A 3 1.81 -13.13 38.51
CA LEU A 3 2.45 -13.02 37.21
C LEU A 3 1.89 -11.77 36.51
N ALA A 4 2.69 -10.71 36.42
CA ALA A 4 2.36 -9.58 35.57
C ALA A 4 2.43 -10.04 34.11
N TYR A 5 1.27 -10.19 33.47
CA TYR A 5 1.17 -10.47 32.04
C TYR A 5 1.67 -9.24 31.28
N ARG A 6 2.97 -9.20 30.99
CA ARG A 6 3.54 -8.16 30.14
C ARG A 6 3.17 -8.54 28.70
N SER A 7 2.25 -7.81 28.09
CA SER A 7 1.97 -7.93 26.65
C SER A 7 3.31 -7.81 25.92
N LEU A 8 3.75 -8.88 25.28
CA LEU A 8 4.89 -8.83 24.37
C LEU A 8 4.48 -7.91 23.22
N ARG A 9 5.18 -6.78 23.09
CA ARG A 9 4.99 -5.85 21.97
C ARG A 9 6.03 -6.20 20.93
N ILE A 10 5.56 -6.57 19.75
CA ILE A 10 6.42 -6.71 18.57
C ILE A 10 6.34 -5.38 17.83
N ILE A 11 7.51 -4.82 17.51
CA ILE A 11 7.63 -3.55 16.81
C ILE A 11 8.40 -3.82 15.53
N HIS A 12 7.87 -3.38 14.41
CA HIS A 12 8.58 -3.34 13.14
C HIS A 12 8.62 -1.90 12.65
N LEU A 13 9.75 -1.50 12.08
CA LEU A 13 9.95 -0.21 11.44
C LEU A 13 9.77 -0.37 9.94
N TYR A 14 8.92 0.46 9.37
CA TYR A 14 8.71 0.52 7.93
C TYR A 14 9.85 1.31 7.27
N HIS A 15 10.55 0.67 6.33
CA HIS A 15 11.38 1.37 5.37
C HIS A 15 10.63 1.42 4.03
N CYS A 16 10.37 2.64 3.55
CA CYS A 16 9.57 2.87 2.35
C CYS A 16 10.42 3.52 1.25
N ASP A 17 9.98 3.39 0.00
CA ASP A 17 10.50 4.20 -1.10
C ASP A 17 10.02 5.67 -0.99
N TYR A 18 10.47 6.49 -1.95
CA TYR A 18 10.14 7.92 -2.02
C TYR A 18 8.65 8.21 -2.25
N ARG A 19 7.86 7.23 -2.70
CA ARG A 19 6.40 7.32 -2.88
C ARG A 19 5.65 6.93 -1.60
N GLY A 20 6.36 6.39 -0.61
CA GLY A 20 5.80 5.85 0.63
C GLY A 20 5.42 4.37 0.55
N LEU A 21 5.80 3.64 -0.49
CA LEU A 21 5.55 2.21 -0.62
C LEU A 21 6.49 1.41 0.31
N PRO A 22 5.98 0.58 1.23
CA PRO A 22 6.80 -0.29 2.06
C PRO A 22 7.69 -1.24 1.24
N LEU A 23 9.00 -1.19 1.45
CA LEU A 23 9.97 -2.12 0.84
C LEU A 23 10.52 -3.11 1.86
N THR A 24 10.56 -2.75 3.14
CA THR A 24 11.19 -3.57 4.18
C THR A 24 10.55 -3.33 5.55
N LEU A 25 10.40 -4.40 6.34
CA LEU A 25 10.15 -4.33 7.77
C LEU A 25 11.42 -4.67 8.52
N ILE A 26 11.85 -3.74 9.37
CA ILE A 26 13.09 -3.84 10.13
C ILE A 26 12.75 -3.95 11.62
N SER A 27 13.34 -4.93 12.29
CA SER A 27 13.23 -5.09 13.73
C SER A 27 13.96 -3.96 14.47
N PRO A 28 13.69 -3.69 15.76
CA PRO A 28 14.37 -2.63 16.50
C PRO A 28 15.88 -2.84 16.66
N ASP A 29 16.36 -4.08 16.53
CA ASP A 29 17.77 -4.47 16.49
C ASP A 29 18.40 -4.40 15.10
N GLY A 30 17.64 -4.01 14.07
CA GLY A 30 18.14 -3.74 12.73
C GLY A 30 18.13 -4.93 11.77
N ALA A 31 17.48 -6.04 12.13
CA ALA A 31 17.31 -7.18 11.23
C ALA A 31 16.16 -6.94 10.25
N THR A 32 16.36 -7.31 8.99
CA THR A 32 15.27 -7.37 8.00
C THR A 32 14.43 -8.62 8.25
N GLU A 33 13.16 -8.43 8.61
CA GLU A 33 12.23 -9.54 8.89
C GLU A 33 11.23 -9.80 7.75
N TRP A 34 11.08 -8.82 6.85
CA TRP A 34 10.31 -8.92 5.60
C TRP A 34 10.86 -7.92 4.60
N CYS A 35 10.95 -8.29 3.32
CA CYS A 35 11.19 -7.34 2.23
C CYS A 35 10.43 -7.73 0.96
N ALA A 36 10.21 -6.74 0.10
CA ALA A 36 9.52 -6.92 -1.16
C ALA A 36 10.00 -5.94 -2.22
N GLU A 37 9.89 -6.37 -3.48
CA GLU A 37 10.14 -5.56 -4.67
C GLU A 37 8.83 -5.31 -5.40
N TYR A 38 8.66 -4.08 -5.90
CA TYR A 38 7.44 -3.66 -6.59
C TYR A 38 7.77 -2.88 -7.85
N ASP A 39 6.86 -2.93 -8.83
CA ASP A 39 6.92 -2.04 -9.99
C ASP A 39 6.36 -0.63 -9.72
N GLU A 40 6.24 0.19 -10.76
CA GLU A 40 5.73 1.56 -10.61
C GLU A 40 4.25 1.61 -10.24
N TRP A 41 3.48 0.57 -10.54
CA TRP A 41 2.04 0.47 -10.26
C TRP A 41 1.74 -0.24 -8.94
N GLY A 42 2.78 -0.71 -8.24
CA GLY A 42 2.68 -1.41 -6.98
C GLY A 42 2.40 -2.90 -7.12
N ASN A 43 2.61 -3.51 -8.28
CA ASN A 43 2.59 -4.97 -8.41
C ASN A 43 3.77 -5.58 -7.65
N LEU A 44 3.49 -6.60 -6.83
CA LEU A 44 4.52 -7.34 -6.11
C LEU A 44 5.29 -8.21 -7.10
N LEU A 45 6.59 -7.96 -7.26
CA LEU A 45 7.48 -8.70 -8.15
C LEU A 45 8.20 -9.84 -7.42
N ASN A 46 8.63 -9.58 -6.19
CA ASN A 46 9.31 -10.54 -5.34
C ASN A 46 9.02 -10.24 -3.86
N GLU A 47 9.04 -11.27 -3.02
CA GLU A 47 8.85 -11.15 -1.58
C GLU A 47 9.75 -12.15 -0.84
N GLU A 48 10.43 -11.67 0.21
CA GLU A 48 11.09 -12.50 1.20
C GLU A 48 10.42 -12.31 2.56
N ASN A 49 9.75 -13.36 3.05
CA ASN A 49 8.98 -13.32 4.29
C ASN A 49 9.23 -14.56 5.17
N PRO A 50 10.45 -14.74 5.72
CA PRO A 50 10.81 -15.93 6.50
C PRO A 50 10.03 -16.04 7.81
N GLN A 51 9.52 -14.91 8.34
CA GLN A 51 8.77 -14.87 9.60
C GLN A 51 7.26 -14.93 9.40
N HIS A 52 6.78 -15.11 8.17
CA HIS A 52 5.36 -15.14 7.82
C HIS A 52 4.57 -13.95 8.38
N LEU A 53 5.17 -12.75 8.30
CA LEU A 53 4.56 -11.51 8.76
C LEU A 53 3.40 -11.12 7.85
N GLN A 54 2.32 -10.61 8.45
CA GLN A 54 1.20 -10.05 7.71
C GLN A 54 1.47 -8.56 7.41
N GLN A 55 2.06 -8.30 6.25
CA GLN A 55 2.25 -6.95 5.72
C GLN A 55 1.20 -6.69 4.62
N LEU A 56 0.24 -5.81 4.89
CA LEU A 56 -0.84 -5.50 3.94
C LEU A 56 -0.75 -4.09 3.35
N ILE A 57 0.08 -3.20 3.87
CA ILE A 57 0.14 -1.81 3.40
C ILE A 57 0.82 -1.74 2.03
N ARG A 58 0.23 -0.99 1.09
CA ARG A 58 0.73 -0.75 -0.26
C ARG A 58 1.06 0.74 -0.47
N LEU A 59 0.82 1.30 -1.65
CA LEU A 59 0.96 2.74 -1.89
C LEU A 59 0.08 3.54 -0.91
N PRO A 60 0.35 4.83 -0.67
CA PRO A 60 -0.40 5.62 0.30
C PRO A 60 -1.92 5.49 0.15
N GLY A 61 -2.61 5.16 1.25
CA GLY A 61 -4.06 4.94 1.29
C GLY A 61 -4.50 3.49 1.02
N GLN A 62 -3.59 2.64 0.53
CA GLN A 62 -3.92 1.31 0.03
C GLN A 62 -3.57 0.18 1.02
N GLN A 63 -4.46 -0.80 1.10
CA GLN A 63 -4.25 -2.07 1.78
C GLN A 63 -4.54 -3.24 0.83
N TYR A 64 -3.67 -4.24 0.81
CA TYR A 64 -3.89 -5.47 0.06
C TYR A 64 -5.06 -6.26 0.62
N ASP A 65 -5.94 -6.67 -0.29
CA ASP A 65 -7.05 -7.58 -0.06
C ASP A 65 -6.75 -8.90 -0.76
N GLU A 66 -6.43 -9.93 0.04
CA GLU A 66 -6.06 -11.26 -0.45
C GLU A 66 -7.23 -11.97 -1.15
N GLU A 67 -8.48 -11.70 -0.76
CA GLU A 67 -9.66 -12.36 -1.33
C GLU A 67 -9.81 -12.03 -2.82
N TYR A 68 -9.51 -10.79 -3.20
CA TYR A 68 -9.70 -10.29 -4.56
C TYR A 68 -8.39 -10.06 -5.31
N GLY A 69 -7.24 -10.07 -4.63
CA GLY A 69 -5.95 -9.69 -5.22
C GLY A 69 -5.88 -8.19 -5.56
N LEU A 70 -6.76 -7.37 -4.97
CA LEU A 70 -6.89 -5.94 -5.23
C LEU A 70 -6.41 -5.12 -4.04
N TYR A 71 -6.18 -3.83 -4.27
CA TYR A 71 -5.79 -2.90 -3.22
C TYR A 71 -6.98 -2.04 -2.83
N TYR A 72 -7.51 -2.25 -1.62
CA TYR A 72 -8.53 -1.38 -1.06
C TYR A 72 -7.92 -0.01 -0.76
N ASN A 73 -8.43 1.03 -1.42
CA ASN A 73 -8.04 2.42 -1.27
C ASN A 73 -9.24 3.26 -0.84
N ARG A 74 -9.69 3.04 0.40
CA ARG A 74 -10.80 3.76 1.05
C ARG A 74 -12.09 3.75 0.21
N HIS A 75 -12.27 4.70 -0.71
CA HIS A 75 -13.48 4.80 -1.52
C HIS A 75 -13.52 3.84 -2.70
N ARG A 76 -12.39 3.26 -3.12
CA ARG A 76 -12.29 2.42 -4.32
C ARG A 76 -11.36 1.25 -4.14
N TYR A 77 -11.54 0.23 -4.98
CA TYR A 77 -10.57 -0.85 -5.17
C TYR A 77 -9.69 -0.55 -6.38
N TYR A 78 -8.38 -0.66 -6.20
CA TYR A 78 -7.35 -0.46 -7.21
C TYR A 78 -6.81 -1.81 -7.68
N ASP A 79 -6.72 -1.97 -8.99
CA ASP A 79 -6.11 -3.11 -9.66
C ASP A 79 -4.70 -2.69 -10.14
N PRO A 80 -3.62 -3.17 -9.50
CA PRO A 80 -2.26 -2.82 -9.87
C PRO A 80 -1.86 -3.42 -11.23
N LEU A 81 -2.45 -4.53 -11.66
CA LEU A 81 -2.16 -5.16 -12.96
C LEU A 81 -2.67 -4.29 -14.12
N GLN A 82 -3.80 -3.61 -13.90
CA GLN A 82 -4.36 -2.67 -14.86
C GLN A 82 -3.91 -1.22 -14.64
N GLY A 83 -3.27 -0.91 -13.51
CA GLY A 83 -2.87 0.43 -13.14
C GLY A 83 -4.05 1.39 -12.92
N ARG A 84 -5.20 0.90 -12.44
CA ARG A 84 -6.43 1.70 -12.36
C ARG A 84 -7.42 1.23 -11.30
N TYR A 85 -8.41 2.08 -10.99
CA TYR A 85 -9.55 1.68 -10.17
C TYR A 85 -10.54 0.82 -10.94
N ILE A 86 -11.20 -0.10 -10.24
CA ILE A 86 -12.22 -0.98 -10.83
C ILE A 86 -13.65 -0.42 -10.71
N THR A 87 -13.83 0.68 -9.96
CA THR A 87 -15.09 1.40 -9.82
C THR A 87 -14.93 2.86 -10.23
N GLN A 88 -16.01 3.48 -10.69
CA GLN A 88 -16.04 4.91 -11.02
C GLN A 88 -15.70 5.78 -9.80
N ASP A 89 -15.13 6.95 -10.06
CA ASP A 89 -14.83 7.94 -9.05
C ASP A 89 -16.11 8.42 -8.34
N PRO A 90 -16.21 8.31 -7.01
CA PRO A 90 -17.39 8.77 -6.27
C PRO A 90 -17.66 10.27 -6.39
N ILE A 91 -16.65 11.10 -6.70
CA ILE A 91 -16.85 12.55 -6.93
C ILE A 91 -17.22 12.88 -8.38
N GLY A 92 -17.36 11.85 -9.24
CA GLY A 92 -17.79 12.00 -10.62
C GLY A 92 -16.80 12.81 -11.46
N LEU A 93 -17.31 13.78 -12.22
CA LEU A 93 -16.51 14.59 -13.15
C LEU A 93 -15.57 15.59 -12.45
N GLU A 94 -15.75 15.85 -11.16
CA GLU A 94 -14.79 16.67 -10.38
C GLU A 94 -13.41 15.98 -10.28
N GLY A 95 -13.38 14.64 -10.32
CA GLY A 95 -12.16 13.83 -10.40
C GLY A 95 -11.56 13.76 -11.81
N GLY A 96 -12.18 14.42 -12.79
CA GLY A 96 -11.75 14.46 -14.18
C GLY A 96 -12.54 13.54 -15.12
N TRP A 97 -12.13 13.55 -16.38
CA TRP A 97 -12.84 12.84 -17.46
C TRP A 97 -12.69 11.33 -17.40
N ASN A 98 -11.56 10.82 -16.86
CA ASN A 98 -11.34 9.39 -16.70
C ASN A 98 -11.64 8.97 -15.26
N GLN A 99 -12.84 8.45 -15.04
CA GLN A 99 -13.35 8.10 -13.72
C GLN A 99 -12.66 6.90 -13.05
N TYR A 100 -11.73 6.24 -13.72
CA TYR A 100 -11.03 5.07 -13.21
C TYR A 100 -9.53 5.33 -12.99
N VAL A 101 -9.05 6.56 -13.22
CA VAL A 101 -7.62 6.85 -13.19
C VAL A 101 -7.05 6.78 -11.78
N TYR A 102 -5.89 6.13 -11.63
CA TYR A 102 -5.05 6.25 -10.45
C TYR A 102 -3.92 7.24 -10.73
N ALA A 103 -3.64 8.13 -9.77
CA ALA A 103 -2.46 9.00 -9.77
C ALA A 103 -2.21 9.76 -11.09
N SER A 104 -3.28 10.20 -11.77
CA SER A 104 -3.20 10.82 -13.10
C SER A 104 -2.26 10.09 -14.07
N ILE A 105 -2.25 8.76 -14.10
CA ILE A 105 -1.37 7.89 -14.92
C ILE A 105 0.14 8.02 -14.64
N HIS A 106 0.54 8.62 -13.53
CA HIS A 106 1.93 8.89 -13.19
C HIS A 106 2.27 8.46 -11.76
N PRO A 107 2.20 7.15 -11.44
CA PRO A 107 2.37 6.64 -10.09
C PRO A 107 3.80 6.77 -9.55
N THR A 108 4.76 7.18 -10.39
CA THR A 108 6.13 7.47 -9.98
C THR A 108 6.25 8.82 -9.28
N TYR A 109 5.43 9.82 -9.59
CA TYR A 109 5.51 11.15 -8.96
C TYR A 109 4.15 11.70 -8.53
N SER A 110 3.12 10.87 -8.54
CA SER A 110 1.80 11.20 -8.02
C SER A 110 1.16 10.02 -7.31
N ILE A 111 0.30 10.32 -6.33
CA ILE A 111 -0.43 9.34 -5.52
C ILE A 111 -1.87 9.82 -5.30
N ASP A 112 -2.80 8.88 -5.08
CA ASP A 112 -4.20 9.17 -4.66
C ASP A 112 -4.46 8.52 -3.29
N PRO A 113 -4.16 9.21 -2.17
CA PRO A 113 -4.26 8.63 -0.82
C PRO A 113 -5.69 8.39 -0.33
N LEU A 114 -6.66 8.97 -1.03
CA LEU A 114 -8.06 8.95 -0.64
C LEU A 114 -8.91 8.04 -1.52
N GLY A 115 -8.44 7.70 -2.72
CA GLY A 115 -9.23 6.91 -3.65
C GLY A 115 -10.35 7.72 -4.31
N ASN A 116 -10.18 9.04 -4.49
CA ASN A 116 -11.18 9.93 -5.10
C ASN A 116 -10.55 10.94 -6.08
N ALA A 117 -9.42 10.59 -6.69
CA ALA A 117 -8.67 11.40 -7.66
C ALA A 117 -8.12 12.72 -7.13
N ALA A 118 -8.16 12.94 -5.80
CA ALA A 118 -7.40 14.00 -5.14
C ALA A 118 -5.90 13.62 -5.13
N ASN A 119 -5.27 13.80 -6.29
CA ASN A 119 -3.88 13.41 -6.50
C ASN A 119 -2.93 14.40 -5.82
N LEU A 120 -1.94 13.87 -5.11
CA LEU A 120 -0.81 14.65 -4.58
C LEU A 120 0.42 14.39 -5.43
N LEU A 121 1.25 15.42 -5.60
CA LEU A 121 2.61 15.28 -6.12
C LEU A 121 3.55 14.95 -4.96
N ILE A 122 4.56 14.14 -5.24
CA ILE A 122 5.60 13.67 -4.30
C ILE A 122 6.95 14.29 -4.66
#